data_AF-A0ABC9V019-F1
#
_entry.id   AF-A0ABC9V019-F1
#
_cell.length_a   1.000
_cell.length_b   1.000
_cell.length_c   1.000
_cell.angle_alpha   90.00
_cell.angle_beta   90.00
_cell.angle_gamma   90.00
#
_symmetry.space_group_name_H-M   'P 1'
#
loop_
_entity.id
_entity.type
_entity.pdbx_description
1 polymer ?
#
loop_
_entity_poly.entity_id
_entity_poly.type
_entity_poly.pdbx_seq_one_letter_code
_entity_poly.pdbx_strand_id
1 'polypeptide(L)' 'MRMTQELKEKILESAKLNSRSMNADIVARLEKSFENQNYEKTVELIPTETLMMELASRMKGYTITVSEKSDIKKAP' A
#
# COMPACT_ATOMS: atom_id res chain seq x y z
N MET A 1 1.86 1.61 -29.21
CA MET A 1 2.23 0.58 -28.22
C MET A 1 1.93 -0.79 -28.79
N ARG A 2 2.80 -1.78 -28.57
CA ARG A 2 2.49 -3.19 -28.85
C ARG A 2 1.91 -3.81 -27.58
N MET A 3 0.73 -4.42 -27.69
CA MET A 3 0.09 -5.15 -26.61
C MET A 3 -0.59 -6.40 -27.20
N THR A 4 -0.79 -7.43 -26.39
CA THR A 4 -1.51 -8.64 -26.81
C THR A 4 -2.98 -8.31 -27.05
N GLN A 5 -3.62 -9.09 -27.92
CA GLN A 5 -5.03 -8.90 -28.28
C GLN A 5 -5.95 -9.00 -27.04
N GLU A 6 -5.70 -9.99 -26.19
CA GLU A 6 -6.42 -10.18 -24.92
C GLU A 6 -6.31 -8.96 -23.99
N LEU A 7 -5.11 -8.37 -23.86
CA LEU A 7 -4.90 -7.19 -23.02
C LEU A 7 -5.67 -5.99 -23.57
N LYS A 8 -5.69 -5.82 -24.90
CA LYS A 8 -6.43 -4.74 -25.55
C LYS A 8 -7.94 -4.86 -25.31
N GLU A 9 -8.50 -6.06 -25.36
CA GLU A 9 -9.91 -6.33 -25.10
C GLU A 9 -10.28 -6.01 -23.65
N LYS A 10 -9.47 -6.44 -22.67
CA LYS A 10 -9.67 -6.11 -21.25
C LYS A 10 -9.64 -4.60 -20.98
N ILE A 11 -8.75 -3.86 -21.66
CA ILE A 11 -8.68 -2.40 -21.53
C ILE A 11 -9.89 -1.73 -22.18
N LEU A 12 -10.36 -2.22 -23.33
CA LEU A 12 -11.59 -1.71 -23.98
C LEU A 12 -12.81 -1.86 -23.10
N GLU A 13 -12.98 -3.04 -22.49
CA GLU A 13 -14.10 -3.31 -21.59
C GLU A 13 -14.08 -2.40 -20.36
N SER A 14 -12.92 -2.26 -19.72
CA SER A 14 -12.71 -1.33 -18.60
C SER A 14 -12.99 0.12 -18.97
N ALA A 15 -12.48 0.57 -20.12
CA ALA A 15 -12.68 1.93 -20.60
C ALA A 15 -14.17 2.24 -20.82
N LYS A 16 -14.93 1.27 -21.36
CA LYS A 16 -16.39 1.38 -21.50
C LYS A 16 -17.09 1.46 -20.15
N LEU A 17 -16.75 0.60 -19.20
CA LEU A 17 -17.34 0.59 -17.85
C LEU A 17 -17.07 1.89 -17.10
N ASN A 18 -15.87 2.44 -17.24
CA ASN A 18 -15.45 3.68 -16.58
C ASN A 18 -15.80 4.95 -17.36
N SER A 19 -16.47 4.85 -18.52
CA SER A 19 -16.77 5.98 -19.41
C SER A 19 -15.54 6.81 -19.79
N ARG A 20 -14.41 6.15 -20.06
CA ARG A 20 -13.12 6.75 -20.40
C ARG A 20 -12.66 6.30 -21.79
N SER A 21 -11.76 7.07 -22.40
CA SER A 21 -11.04 6.59 -23.59
C SER A 21 -10.09 5.45 -23.20
N MET A 22 -9.74 4.59 -24.17
CA MET A 22 -8.73 3.55 -23.96
C MET A 22 -7.43 4.11 -23.38
N ASN A 23 -6.96 5.25 -23.91
CA ASN A 23 -5.74 5.90 -23.43
C ASN A 23 -5.92 6.43 -22.01
N ALA A 24 -7.07 7.01 -21.67
CA ALA A 24 -7.35 7.51 -20.33
C ALA A 24 -7.45 6.37 -19.29
N ASP A 25 -7.98 5.20 -19.66
CA ASP A 25 -8.00 4.03 -18.78
C ASP A 25 -6.58 3.47 -18.56
N ILE A 26 -5.74 3.44 -19.61
CA ILE A 26 -4.32 3.06 -19.50
C ILE A 26 -3.57 4.00 -18.55
N VAL A 27 -3.72 5.32 -18.73
CA VAL A 27 -3.08 6.32 -17.88
C VAL A 27 -3.54 6.16 -16.43
N ALA A 28 -4.84 6.05 -16.19
CA ALA A 28 -5.37 5.88 -14.83
C ALA A 28 -4.86 4.60 -14.15
N ARG A 29 -4.70 3.50 -14.89
CA ARG A 29 -4.11 2.25 -14.37
C ARG A 29 -2.64 2.43 -14.05
N LEU A 30 -1.90 3.13 -14.90
CA LEU A 30 -0.49 3.44 -14.67
C LEU A 30 -0.35 4.33 -13.42
N GLU A 31 -1.09 5.44 -13.32
CA GLU A 31 -1.11 6.31 -12.14
C GLU A 31 -1.40 5.53 -10.87
N LYS A 32 -2.45 4.70 -10.87
CA LYS A 32 -2.79 3.83 -9.73
C LYS A 32 -1.67 2.83 -9.38
N SER A 33 -0.94 2.32 -10.37
CA SER A 33 0.20 1.43 -10.12
C SER A 33 1.35 2.15 -9.41
N PHE A 34 1.56 3.44 -9.68
CA PHE A 34 2.55 4.28 -9.00
C PHE A 34 2.06 4.77 -7.63
N GLU A 35 0.77 5.03 -7.45
CA GLU A 35 0.18 5.31 -6.13
C GLU A 35 0.41 4.15 -5.15
N ASN A 36 0.29 2.91 -5.65
CA ASN A 36 0.49 1.72 -4.83
C ASN A 36 1.95 1.45 -4.46
N GLN A 37 2.92 2.01 -5.17
CA GLN A 37 4.34 1.93 -4.80
C GLN A 37 4.69 2.82 -3.60
N ASN A 38 3.85 3.79 -3.25
CA ASN A 38 4.05 4.62 -2.05
C ASN A 38 3.65 3.92 -0.73
N TYR A 39 2.97 2.77 -0.79
CA TYR A 39 2.64 1.99 0.41
C TYR A 39 3.74 1.02 0.83
N GLU A 40 4.73 0.74 -0.04
CA GLU A 40 6.01 0.15 0.36
C GLU A 40 6.98 1.22 0.88
N LYS A 41 6.48 2.22 1.61
CA LYS A 41 7.35 2.82 2.61
C LYS A 41 7.60 1.72 3.64
N THR A 42 8.76 1.08 3.55
CA THR A 42 9.30 0.25 4.61
C THR A 42 9.02 0.97 5.92
N VAL A 43 8.50 0.28 6.94
CA VAL A 43 8.15 0.92 8.23
C VAL A 43 9.33 1.77 8.76
N GLU A 44 10.55 1.36 8.43
CA GLU A 44 11.83 2.05 8.67
C GLU A 44 11.94 3.47 8.07
N LEU A 45 11.24 3.77 6.97
CA LEU A 45 11.26 5.06 6.27
C LEU A 45 10.17 6.03 6.75
N ILE A 46 9.27 5.56 7.63
CA ILE A 46 8.21 6.37 8.18
C ILE A 46 8.69 6.96 9.52
N PRO A 47 8.64 8.29 9.72
CA PRO A 47 8.98 8.89 11.00
C PRO A 47 8.19 8.25 12.14
N THR A 48 8.88 7.93 13.24
CA THR A 48 8.27 7.26 14.40
C THR A 48 7.05 8.02 14.93
N GLU A 49 7.06 9.35 14.90
CA GLU A 49 5.92 10.18 15.31
C GLU A 49 4.65 9.87 14.49
N THR A 50 4.77 9.76 13.18
CA THR A 50 3.65 9.40 12.30
C THR A 50 3.09 8.02 12.65
N LEU A 51 3.97 7.06 12.94
CA LEU A 51 3.56 5.71 13.35
C LEU A 51 2.85 5.74 14.71
N MET A 52 3.37 6.49 15.67
CA MET A 52 2.78 6.63 17.00
C MET A 52 1.41 7.32 16.94
N MET A 53 1.25 8.33 16.08
CA MET A 53 -0.02 9.02 15.87
C MET A 53 -1.08 8.08 15.29
N GLU A 54 -0.71 7.28 14.27
CA GLU A 54 -1.62 6.30 13.68
C GLU A 54 -2.01 5.21 14.69
N LEU A 55 -1.05 4.68 15.45
CA LEU A 55 -1.30 3.73 16.53
C LEU A 55 -2.25 4.31 17.58
N ALA A 56 -2.02 5.53 18.05
CA ALA A 56 -2.89 6.19 19.01
C ALA A 56 -4.30 6.42 18.46
N SER A 57 -4.42 6.77 17.17
CA SER A 57 -5.69 7.00 16.50
C SER A 57 -6.52 5.72 16.35
N ARG A 58 -5.87 4.62 15.93
CA ARG A 58 -6.53 3.33 15.68
C ARG A 58 -6.75 2.52 16.95
N MET A 59 -5.88 2.64 17.94
CA MET A 59 -5.93 1.90 19.20
C MET A 59 -6.59 2.67 20.35
N LYS A 60 -7.48 3.63 20.03
CA LYS A 60 -8.27 4.34 21.05
C LYS A 60 -8.98 3.33 21.97
N GLY A 61 -8.72 3.45 23.28
CA GLY A 61 -9.28 2.56 24.31
C GLY A 61 -8.40 1.36 24.68
N TYR A 62 -7.25 1.19 24.03
CA TYR A 62 -6.26 0.16 24.36
C TYR A 62 -4.98 0.79 24.92
N THR A 63 -4.28 0.03 25.78
CA THR A 63 -2.94 0.40 26.27
C THR A 63 -1.91 -0.46 25.56
N ILE A 64 -0.87 0.17 25.00
CA ILE A 64 0.27 -0.50 24.36
C ILE A 64 1.44 -0.46 25.33
N THR A 65 2.03 -1.61 25.63
CA THR A 65 3.24 -1.72 26.46
C THR A 65 4.37 -2.31 25.63
N VAL A 66 5.54 -1.66 25.63
CA VAL A 66 6.75 -2.16 24.98
C VAL A 66 7.73 -2.59 26.07
N SER A 67 8.20 -3.83 26.02
CA SER A 67 9.17 -4.39 26.95
C SER A 67 10.33 -5.01 26.20
N GLU A 68 11.55 -4.82 26.71
CA GLU A 68 12.75 -5.45 26.16
C GLU A 68 12.72 -6.96 26.44
N LYS A 69 13.03 -7.75 25.41
CA LYS A 69 13.08 -9.21 25.54
C LYS A 69 14.42 -9.58 26.18
N SER A 70 14.47 -9.66 27.51
CA SER A 70 15.64 -10.17 28.21
C SER A 70 15.68 -11.70 28.08
N ASP A 71 16.61 -12.21 27.26
CA ASP A 71 16.96 -13.63 27.26
C ASP A 71 17.43 -14.01 28.67
N ILE A 72 16.61 -14.78 29.38
CA ILE A 72 16.94 -15.30 30.69
C ILE A 72 18.09 -16.27 30.48
N LYS A 73 19.34 -15.82 30.71
CA LYS A 73 20.48 -16.72 30.84
C LYS A 73 20.13 -17.69 31.97
N LYS A 74 19.80 -18.93 31.61
CA LYS A 74 19.62 -20.04 32.56
C LYS A 74 20.92 -20.11 33.38
N ALA A 75 20.81 -19.79 34.67
CA ALA A 75 21.92 -19.91 35.61
C ALA A 75 22.33 -21.40 35.75
N PRO A 76 23.62 -21.68 36.03
CA PRO A 76 24.22 -23.02 35.98
C PRO A 76 23.65 -24.02 36.98
#